data_AF-A0A2G9YIM1-F1
#
_entry.id   AF-A0A2G9YIM1-F1
#
_cell.length_a   1.000
_cell.length_b   1.000
_cell.length_c   1.000
_cell.angle_alpha   90.00
_cell.angle_beta   90.00
_cell.angle_gamma   90.00
#
_symmetry.space_group_name_H-M   'P 1'
#
loop_
_entity.id
_entity.type
_entity.pdbx_description
1 polymer ?
#
loop_
_entity_poly.entity_id
_entity_poly.type
_entity_poly.pdbx_seq_one_letter_code
_entity_poly.pdbx_strand_id
1 'polypeptide(L)' 'MDIPFLKYTKIYYIFSGILVMVSIASLLVFGLKFSIDFSGGNILEIDF' A
#
# COMPACT_ATOMS: atom_id res chain seq x y z
N MET A 1 -29.53 21.51 -5.18
CA MET A 1 -28.86 21.09 -3.94
C MET A 1 -27.37 21.33 -4.16
N ASP A 2 -26.83 22.40 -3.58
CA ASP A 2 -25.40 22.74 -3.69
C ASP A 2 -24.66 22.14 -2.50
N ILE A 3 -23.98 21.02 -2.72
CA ILE A 3 -23.13 20.38 -1.70
C ILE A 3 -21.70 20.92 -1.89
N PRO A 4 -21.12 21.64 -0.90
CA PRO A 4 -19.79 22.21 -1.04
C PRO A 4 -18.69 21.16 -0.81
N PHE A 5 -18.44 20.31 -1.81
CA PHE A 5 -17.40 19.25 -1.78
C PHE A 5 -15.97 19.77 -1.63
N LEU A 6 -15.72 21.02 -2.05
CA LEU A 6 -14.39 21.64 -2.06
C LEU A 6 -13.97 22.18 -0.68
N LYS A 7 -14.88 22.27 0.28
CA LYS A 7 -14.65 22.97 1.55
C LYS A 7 -13.57 22.30 2.42
N TYR A 8 -13.48 20.97 2.37
CA TYR A 8 -12.59 20.20 3.26
C TYR A 8 -11.51 19.41 2.52
N THR A 9 -11.42 19.56 1.20
CA THR A 9 -10.53 18.72 0.36
C THR A 9 -9.07 18.84 0.78
N LYS A 10 -8.63 20.02 1.26
CA LYS A 10 -7.26 20.25 1.75
C LYS A 10 -6.88 19.35 2.93
N ILE A 11 -7.81 19.14 3.86
CA ILE A 11 -7.59 18.28 5.04
C ILE A 11 -7.51 16.82 4.60
N TYR A 12 -8.41 16.39 3.71
CA TYR A 12 -8.38 15.03 3.17
C TYR A 12 -7.12 14.76 2.35
N TYR A 13 -6.63 15.72 1.57
CA TYR A 13 -5.37 15.57 0.84
C TYR A 13 -4.16 15.46 1.77
N ILE A 14 -4.11 16.24 2.85
CA ILE A 14 -3.03 16.13 3.84
C ILE A 14 -3.08 14.76 4.52
N PHE A 15 -4.26 14.32 4.95
CA PHE A 15 -4.44 13.00 5.57
C PHE A 15 -4.01 11.87 4.63
N SER A 16 -4.48 11.88 3.39
CA SER A 16 -4.10 10.89 2.38
C SER A 16 -2.60 10.95 2.07
N GLY A 17 -2.00 12.14 2.02
CA GLY A 17 -0.56 12.30 1.83
C GLY A 17 0.26 11.68 2.96
N ILE A 18 -0.15 11.89 4.22
CA ILE A 18 0.47 11.25 5.39
C ILE A 18 0.32 9.73 5.31
N LEU A 19 -0.88 9.24 4.97
CA LEU A 19 -1.15 7.81 4.85
C LEU A 19 -0.24 7.15 3.79
N VAL A 20 -0.05 7.81 2.64
CA VAL A 20 0.87 7.34 1.59
C VAL A 20 2.30 7.31 2.10
N MET A 21 2.78 8.35 2.78
CA MET A 21 4.12 8.38 3.36
C MET A 21 4.35 7.25 4.37
N VAL A 22 3.38 6.99 5.25
CA VAL A 22 3.45 5.89 6.22
C VAL A 22 3.45 4.54 5.50
N SER A 23 2.65 4.38 4.44
CA SER A 23 2.61 3.15 3.65
C SER A 23 3.97 2.87 3.00
N ILE A 24 4.60 3.89 2.41
CA ILE A 24 5.95 3.77 1.82
C ILE A 24 6.97 3.44 2.91
N ALA A 25 6.95 4.13 4.06
CA ALA A 25 7.85 3.84 5.16
C ALA A 25 7.70 2.40 5.68
N SER A 26 6.46 1.90 5.78
CA SER A 26 6.18 0.52 6.15
C SER A 26 6.78 -0.48 5.16
N LEU A 27 6.62 -0.25 3.85
CA LEU A 27 7.23 -1.09 2.82
C LEU A 27 8.77 -1.12 2.91
N LEU A 28 9.41 0.00 3.27
CA LEU A 28 10.86 0.07 3.43
C LEU A 28 11.36 -0.62 4.71
N VAL A 29 10.64 -0.50 5.83
CA VAL A 29 11.05 -1.08 7.13
C VAL A 29 10.78 -2.57 7.19
N PHE A 30 9.59 -3.01 6.77
CA PHE A 30 9.19 -4.42 6.81
C PHE A 30 9.64 -5.20 5.58
N GLY A 31 9.97 -4.51 4.49
CA GLY A 31 10.31 -5.11 3.21
C GLY A 31 9.10 -5.72 2.50
N LEU A 32 9.27 -6.02 1.21
CA LEU A 32 8.29 -6.80 0.46
C LEU A 32 8.65 -8.28 0.55
N LYS A 33 7.65 -9.12 0.85
CA LYS A 33 7.78 -10.57 0.70
C LYS A 33 7.62 -10.94 -0.77
N PHE A 34 8.73 -10.89 -1.48
CA PHE A 34 8.80 -11.31 -2.87
C PHE A 34 8.58 -12.83 -2.96
N SER A 35 7.49 -13.23 -3.62
CA SER A 35 7.17 -14.63 -3.92
C SER A 35 8.23 -15.27 -4.82
N ILE A 36 8.07 -16.57 -5.06
CA ILE A 36 9.01 -17.37 -5.87
C ILE A 36 9.21 -16.82 -7.29
N ASP A 37 8.23 -16.10 -7.83
CA ASP A 37 8.27 -15.42 -9.14
C ASP A 37 9.40 -14.38 -9.26
N PHE A 38 9.81 -13.80 -8.13
CA PHE A 38 10.82 -12.73 -8.08
C PHE A 38 12.15 -13.21 -7.48
N SER A 39 12.10 -14.19 -6.58
CA SER A 39 13.30 -14.69 -5.88
C SER A 39 13.99 -15.84 -6.61
N GLY A 40 13.32 -16.47 -7.59
CA GLY A 40 13.81 -17.67 -8.27
C GLY A 40 13.78 -18.88 -7.34
N GLY A 41 12.91 -19.84 -7.64
CA GLY A 41 12.78 -21.05 -6.83
C GLY A 41 11.80 -22.03 -7.46
N ASN A 42 11.76 -23.24 -6.91
CA ASN A 42 10.80 -24.25 -7.33
C ASN A 42 9.72 -24.38 -6.26
N ILE A 43 8.45 -24.32 -6.66
CA ILE A 43 7.34 -24.68 -5.77
C ILE A 43 7.29 -26.20 -5.74
N LEU A 44 7.36 -26.78 -4.54
CA LEU A 44 7.23 -28.22 -4.34
C LEU A 44 5.84 -28.46 -3.77
N GLU A 45 4.89 -28.77 -4.65
CA GLU A 45 3.51 -29.08 -4.29
C GLU A 45 3.40 -30.57 -3.95
N ILE A 46 2.84 -30.88 -2.78
CA ILE A 46 2.59 -32.24 -2.31
C ILE A 46 1.09 -32.36 -2.10
N ASP A 47 0.43 -33.19 -2.91
CA ASP A 47 -0.94 -33.63 -2.69
C ASP A 47 -0.94 -35.06 -2.12
N PHE A 48 -1.89 -35.34 -1.22
CA PHE A 48 -2.07 -36.62 -0.53
C PHE A 48 -3.19 -37.47 -1.13
#